data_AF-A0A944LR12-F1
#
_entry.id   AF-A0A944LR12-F1
#
_cell.length_a   1.000
_cell.length_b   1.000
_cell.length_c   1.000
_cell.angle_alpha   90.00
_cell.angle_beta   90.00
_cell.angle_gamma   90.00
#
_symmetry.space_group_name_H-M   'P 1'
#
loop_
_entity.id
_entity.type
_entity.pdbx_description
1 polymer ?
#
loop_
_entity_poly.entity_id
_entity_poly.type
_entity_poly.pdbx_seq_one_letter_code
_entity_poly.pdbx_strand_id
1 'polypeptide(L)'
;MSEPAGEMLQTEEYLTLELVPAMQSHVRPDWSGARWIGTVDLGALSQHTHLRLQNHTGYGRARLLVREGAAVRGFVDVEIPDGILERGVLERAVAALPAVASTSHGLSTPSITVIICTRDRTSLLREALEAILALDYPNFDILVIDNAATTSETYDLVGEELQDHRLALISEPVPGLSQARNAGLRNARGDIVAFTDDDVIVDNAWLREIATGFERAPHAACVTGLVPAGEVRSRVQGYFDDRVSWSDCLAPKIYSLSDPPADLPKFPFCPGAFGTGANFALDRRVAISLGGFDVALGVGTRTGGGEDIDMFTRVILEGYSLVVQPSAIVWHRHRDGLDELRVQARNYGIGLGAWLTKILLNPRTARLALARTPRVVWKFLQDVRASRRASEGLNRTVDSWDEQLAKVLRLEVLSVARGPFNYLLERRSGAG
;
A
#
# COMPACT_ATOMS: atom_id res chain seq x y z
N MET A 1 32.85 -12.79 63.06
CA MET A 1 33.47 -11.85 62.12
C MET A 1 33.55 -12.58 60.79
N SER A 2 32.45 -12.56 60.03
CA SER A 2 32.12 -11.55 59.01
C SER A 2 32.64 -11.98 57.65
N GLU A 3 31.70 -12.45 56.82
CA GLU A 3 31.71 -12.38 55.35
C GLU A 3 32.16 -10.99 54.85
N PRO A 4 32.60 -10.91 53.57
CA PRO A 4 31.61 -10.56 52.56
C PRO A 4 31.55 -11.59 51.43
N ALA A 5 30.30 -11.92 51.09
CA ALA A 5 29.89 -12.46 49.82
C ALA A 5 30.43 -11.61 48.67
N GLY A 6 31.30 -12.18 47.85
CA GLY A 6 31.61 -11.65 46.53
C GLY A 6 30.44 -11.93 45.61
N GLU A 7 29.75 -10.86 45.25
CA GLU A 7 28.67 -10.76 44.28
C GLU A 7 28.74 -11.83 43.19
N MET A 8 27.78 -12.76 43.26
CA MET A 8 27.26 -13.39 42.06
C MET A 8 26.70 -12.26 41.18
N LEU A 9 27.48 -11.81 40.20
CA LEU A 9 26.93 -11.23 38.98
C LEU A 9 26.09 -12.32 38.31
N GLN A 10 24.85 -12.49 38.79
CA GLN A 10 23.79 -13.04 37.99
C GLN A 10 23.62 -12.04 36.85
N THR A 11 24.21 -12.36 35.71
CA THR A 11 23.77 -11.83 34.42
C THR A 11 22.27 -12.08 34.37
N GLU A 12 21.47 -11.05 34.63
CA GLU A 12 20.08 -11.05 34.18
C GLU A 12 20.18 -11.27 32.66
N GLU A 13 19.85 -12.49 32.21
CA GLU A 13 19.51 -12.70 30.82
C GLU A 13 18.32 -11.79 30.55
N TYR A 14 18.60 -10.58 30.05
CA TYR A 14 17.58 -9.65 29.61
C TYR A 14 16.69 -10.41 28.65
N LEU A 15 15.44 -10.67 29.05
CA LEU A 15 14.43 -11.23 28.17
C LEU A 15 14.28 -10.24 27.01
N THR A 16 14.93 -10.55 25.91
CA THR A 16 15.07 -9.66 24.76
C THR A 16 14.15 -10.16 23.66
N LEU A 17 13.27 -9.28 23.18
CA LEU A 17 12.47 -9.57 22.00
C LEU A 17 13.27 -9.19 20.75
N GLU A 18 13.56 -10.17 19.90
CA GLU A 18 14.20 -9.90 18.61
C GLU A 18 13.14 -9.40 17.61
N LEU A 19 13.36 -8.20 17.06
CA LEU A 19 12.53 -7.62 16.01
C LEU A 19 13.21 -7.79 14.65
N VAL A 20 12.48 -8.37 13.71
CA VAL A 20 12.90 -8.52 12.30
C VAL A 20 12.38 -7.31 11.51
N PRO A 21 13.16 -6.75 10.56
CA PRO A 21 12.68 -5.66 9.74
C PRO A 21 11.50 -6.10 8.87
N ALA A 22 10.60 -5.15 8.57
CA ALA A 22 9.44 -5.38 7.72
C ALA A 22 9.83 -5.86 6.31
N MET A 23 10.90 -5.29 5.75
CA MET A 23 11.55 -5.78 4.54
C MET A 23 13.06 -5.80 4.74
N GLN A 24 13.73 -6.82 4.21
CA GLN A 24 15.18 -6.87 4.23
C GLN A 24 15.76 -5.79 3.31
N SER A 25 16.83 -5.14 3.78
CA SER A 25 17.57 -4.16 2.98
C SER A 25 18.99 -4.66 2.74
N HIS A 26 19.38 -4.74 1.47
CA HIS A 26 20.73 -5.16 1.07
C HIS A 26 21.69 -3.97 0.93
N VAL A 27 21.19 -2.74 1.06
CA VAL A 27 21.95 -1.49 0.92
C VAL A 27 21.86 -0.70 2.22
N ARG A 28 23.00 -0.17 2.66
CA ARG A 28 23.03 0.65 3.88
C ARG A 28 22.31 1.99 3.68
N PRO A 29 21.73 2.57 4.75
CA PRO A 29 21.15 3.91 4.67
C PRO A 29 22.19 4.97 4.29
N ASP A 30 21.76 5.92 3.45
CA ASP A 30 22.60 7.00 2.90
C ASP A 30 22.25 8.39 3.48
N TRP A 31 21.27 8.43 4.39
CA TRP A 31 20.66 9.65 4.90
C TRP A 31 20.43 9.58 6.40
N SER A 32 20.73 10.66 7.11
CA SER A 32 20.58 10.74 8.58
C SER A 32 19.13 10.64 9.07
N GLY A 33 18.14 10.88 8.21
CA GLY A 33 16.72 10.67 8.52
C GLY A 33 16.20 9.28 8.17
N ALA A 34 17.08 8.35 7.79
CA ALA A 34 16.73 6.96 7.54
C ALA A 34 16.12 6.32 8.81
N ARG A 35 15.14 5.45 8.59
CA ARG A 35 14.34 4.79 9.63
C ARG A 35 14.34 3.29 9.37
N TRP A 36 14.76 2.51 10.37
CA TRP A 36 14.54 1.07 10.39
C TRP A 36 13.04 0.82 10.53
N ILE A 37 12.44 -0.06 9.73
CA ILE A 37 11.00 -0.30 9.76
C ILE A 37 10.71 -1.70 10.27
N GLY A 38 9.75 -1.83 11.18
CA GLY A 38 9.25 -3.13 11.63
C GLY A 38 7.95 -3.03 12.40
N THR A 39 7.59 -4.13 13.06
CA THR A 39 6.32 -4.27 13.79
C THR A 39 6.56 -4.72 15.21
N VAL A 40 5.71 -4.26 16.13
CA VAL A 40 5.66 -4.74 17.51
C VAL A 40 4.23 -5.03 17.93
N ASP A 41 4.00 -6.24 18.44
CA ASP A 41 2.74 -6.61 19.09
C ASP A 41 2.86 -6.34 20.60
N LEU A 42 1.96 -5.54 21.15
CA LEU A 42 1.96 -5.20 22.57
C LEU A 42 1.75 -6.43 23.46
N GLY A 43 1.07 -7.47 22.97
CA GLY A 43 0.91 -8.74 23.70
C GLY A 43 2.25 -9.45 23.96
N ALA A 44 3.19 -9.33 23.02
CA ALA A 44 4.52 -9.90 23.15
C ALA A 44 5.42 -9.12 24.14
N LEU A 45 5.17 -7.82 24.35
CA LEU A 45 6.02 -6.98 25.21
C LEU A 45 6.00 -7.37 26.68
N SER A 46 4.92 -7.99 27.15
CA SER A 46 4.72 -8.31 28.57
C SER A 46 5.90 -9.07 29.20
N GLN A 47 6.58 -9.90 28.40
CA GLN A 47 7.67 -10.77 28.83
C GLN A 47 9.08 -10.20 28.59
N HIS A 48 9.26 -9.08 27.86
CA HIS A 48 10.58 -8.66 27.36
C HIS A 48 10.97 -7.23 27.72
N THR A 49 12.03 -7.01 28.49
CA THR A 49 12.41 -5.65 28.96
C THR A 49 13.14 -4.83 27.89
N HIS A 50 13.75 -5.49 26.91
CA HIS A 50 14.46 -4.90 25.80
C HIS A 50 14.00 -5.51 24.48
N LEU A 51 14.12 -4.73 23.42
CA LEU A 51 13.94 -5.18 22.05
C LEU A 51 15.25 -4.98 21.31
N ARG A 52 15.70 -6.00 20.59
CA ARG A 52 16.86 -5.90 19.71
C ARG A 52 16.40 -5.96 18.27
N LEU A 53 16.82 -4.97 17.47
CA LEU A 53 16.45 -4.88 16.07
C LEU A 53 17.50 -5.61 15.23
N GLN A 54 17.07 -6.55 14.40
CA GLN A 54 17.96 -7.22 13.46
C GLN A 54 18.31 -6.28 12.29
N ASN A 55 19.52 -6.41 11.76
CA ASN A 55 19.99 -5.65 10.59
C ASN A 55 19.85 -4.12 10.73
N HIS A 56 19.99 -3.59 11.95
CA HIS A 56 19.80 -2.17 12.26
C HIS A 56 21.00 -1.28 11.91
N THR A 57 22.13 -1.84 11.49
CA THR A 57 23.39 -1.10 11.25
C THR A 57 23.18 0.09 10.31
N GLY A 58 23.48 1.29 10.79
CA GLY A 58 23.36 2.55 10.04
C GLY A 58 22.07 3.33 10.30
N TYR A 59 21.09 2.72 10.98
CA TYR A 59 19.87 3.41 11.41
C TYR A 59 20.05 3.93 12.85
N GLY A 60 19.82 5.23 13.05
CA GLY A 60 19.71 5.82 14.39
C GLY A 60 18.29 5.81 14.95
N ARG A 61 17.29 5.56 14.09
CA ARG A 61 15.86 5.60 14.40
C ARG A 61 15.13 4.39 13.84
N ALA A 62 14.06 4.00 14.53
CA ALA A 62 13.10 3.02 14.06
C ALA A 62 11.70 3.61 13.99
N ARG A 63 10.97 3.26 12.93
CA ARG A 63 9.52 3.39 12.85
C ARG A 63 8.90 2.03 13.06
N LEU A 64 8.10 1.90 14.12
CA LEU A 64 7.44 0.65 14.48
C LEU A 64 5.94 0.79 14.24
N LEU A 65 5.36 -0.14 13.49
CA LEU A 65 3.93 -0.39 13.51
C LEU A 65 3.60 -1.07 14.83
N VAL A 66 2.75 -0.44 15.62
CA VAL A 66 2.27 -0.95 16.90
C VAL A 66 0.91 -1.60 16.69
N ARG A 67 0.74 -2.82 17.21
CA ARG A 67 -0.52 -3.56 17.13
C ARG A 67 -0.84 -4.33 18.41
N GLU A 68 -2.10 -4.74 18.54
CA GLU A 68 -2.59 -5.69 19.53
C GLU A 68 -3.22 -6.86 18.78
N GLY A 69 -2.51 -7.99 18.68
CA GLY A 69 -2.87 -9.02 17.71
C GLY A 69 -2.85 -8.45 16.28
N ALA A 70 -3.95 -8.59 15.53
CA ALA A 70 -4.07 -8.00 14.19
C ALA A 70 -4.47 -6.51 14.20
N ALA A 71 -4.93 -5.96 15.32
CA ALA A 71 -5.49 -4.62 15.38
C ALA A 71 -4.38 -3.55 15.39
N VAL A 72 -4.34 -2.71 14.35
CA VAL A 72 -3.33 -1.64 14.20
C VAL A 72 -3.64 -0.46 15.13
N ARG A 73 -2.72 -0.15 16.05
CA ARG A 73 -2.76 1.06 16.92
C ARG A 73 -2.23 2.29 16.21
N GLY A 74 -1.20 2.11 15.39
CA GLY A 74 -0.54 3.17 14.62
C GLY A 74 0.97 3.00 14.57
N PHE A 75 1.67 4.08 14.24
CA PHE A 75 3.12 4.09 14.14
C PHE A 75 3.75 4.91 15.25
N VAL A 76 4.91 4.46 15.74
CA VAL A 76 5.79 5.25 16.60
C VAL A 76 7.18 5.36 15.99
N ASP A 77 7.75 6.55 16.04
CA ASP A 77 9.15 6.79 15.70
C ASP A 77 9.96 6.90 17.01
N VAL A 78 10.98 6.06 17.16
CA VAL A 78 11.82 5.97 18.37
C VAL A 78 13.30 5.97 18.00
N GLU A 79 14.13 6.56 18.87
CA GLU A 79 15.59 6.49 18.75
C GLU A 79 16.06 5.09 19.16
N ILE A 80 17.04 4.54 18.43
CA ILE A 80 17.59 3.19 18.63
C ILE A 80 19.12 3.19 18.59
N PRO A 81 19.80 3.87 19.54
CA PRO A 81 21.25 3.82 19.61
C PRO A 81 21.70 2.36 19.71
N ASP A 82 22.53 1.92 18.77
CA ASP A 82 23.05 0.55 18.68
C ASP A 82 21.98 -0.55 18.53
N GLY A 83 20.80 -0.21 18.00
CA GLY A 83 19.75 -1.17 17.64
C GLY A 83 19.05 -1.84 18.82
N ILE A 84 19.20 -1.28 20.03
CA ILE A 84 18.50 -1.75 21.22
C ILE A 84 17.47 -0.68 21.62
N LEU A 85 16.25 -1.14 21.91
CA LEU A 85 15.15 -0.32 22.37
C LEU A 85 14.67 -0.81 23.73
N GLU A 86 14.69 0.08 24.73
CA GLU A 86 14.12 -0.21 26.04
C GLU A 86 12.58 -0.21 25.99
N ARG A 87 11.94 -1.18 26.65
CA ARG A 87 10.47 -1.28 26.72
C ARG A 87 9.83 0.03 27.21
N GLY A 88 10.40 0.65 28.24
CA GLY A 88 9.84 1.88 28.81
C GLY A 88 9.86 3.08 27.84
N VAL A 89 10.82 3.13 26.91
CA VAL A 89 10.83 4.14 25.83
C VAL A 89 9.68 3.88 24.85
N LEU A 90 9.52 2.62 24.45
CA LEU A 90 8.42 2.21 23.56
C LEU A 90 7.05 2.47 24.19
N GLU A 91 6.84 2.07 25.44
CA GLU A 91 5.56 2.27 26.15
C GLU A 91 5.16 3.75 26.24
N ARG A 92 6.13 4.65 26.49
CA ARG A 92 5.87 6.10 26.48
C ARG A 92 5.46 6.59 25.10
N ALA A 93 6.07 6.10 24.03
CA ALA A 93 5.68 6.45 22.66
C ALA A 93 4.29 5.90 22.32
N VAL A 94 3.99 4.66 22.72
CA VAL A 94 2.70 3.99 22.51
C VAL A 94 1.56 4.65 23.29
N ALA A 95 1.83 5.24 24.45
CA ALA A 95 0.81 5.91 25.27
C ALA A 95 0.11 7.08 24.55
N ALA A 96 0.73 7.65 23.51
CA ALA A 96 0.13 8.69 22.66
C ALA A 96 -0.80 8.13 21.57
N LEU A 97 -0.74 6.81 21.27
CA LEU A 97 -1.58 6.19 20.25
C LEU A 97 -2.98 5.92 20.77
N PRO A 98 -4.02 6.08 19.93
CA PRO A 98 -5.40 5.78 20.31
C PRO A 98 -5.54 4.30 20.69
N ALA A 99 -6.39 4.01 21.67
CA ALA A 99 -6.80 2.63 21.93
C ALA A 99 -7.59 2.10 20.73
N VAL A 100 -7.40 0.83 20.40
CA VAL A 100 -8.14 0.17 19.31
C VAL A 100 -9.13 -0.79 19.94
N ALA A 101 -10.35 -0.83 19.40
CA ALA A 101 -11.33 -1.82 19.81
C ALA A 101 -10.83 -3.22 19.40
N SER A 102 -10.92 -4.19 20.31
CA SER A 102 -10.68 -5.60 19.98
C SER A 102 -11.57 -5.99 18.81
N THR A 103 -10.98 -6.27 17.65
CA THR A 103 -11.72 -6.74 16.49
C THR A 103 -11.97 -8.23 16.64
N SER A 104 -13.24 -8.65 16.66
CA SER A 104 -13.57 -10.05 16.41
C SER A 104 -13.22 -10.36 14.97
N HIS A 105 -12.34 -11.33 14.74
CA HIS A 105 -12.06 -11.83 13.39
C HIS A 105 -13.33 -12.41 12.77
N GLY A 106 -13.47 -12.23 11.46
CA GLY A 106 -14.47 -12.97 10.71
C GLY A 106 -14.29 -14.47 10.91
N LEU A 107 -15.39 -15.19 11.16
CA LEU A 107 -15.37 -16.64 11.33
C LEU A 107 -15.26 -17.37 9.98
N SER A 108 -15.47 -16.67 8.86
CA SER A 108 -15.41 -17.27 7.53
C SER A 108 -14.02 -17.24 6.93
N THR A 109 -13.71 -18.28 6.15
CA THR A 109 -12.49 -18.40 5.35
C THR A 109 -12.88 -18.55 3.88
N PRO A 110 -13.40 -17.48 3.23
CA PRO A 110 -13.76 -17.53 1.81
C PRO A 110 -12.57 -17.92 0.94
N SER A 111 -12.86 -18.47 -0.24
CA SER A 111 -11.81 -18.81 -1.21
C SER A 111 -11.19 -17.55 -1.80
N ILE A 112 -9.87 -17.42 -1.74
CA ILE A 112 -9.12 -16.26 -2.26
C ILE A 112 -8.11 -16.71 -3.31
N THR A 113 -8.12 -16.08 -4.49
CA THR A 113 -6.99 -16.18 -5.43
C THR A 113 -6.13 -14.94 -5.29
N VAL A 114 -4.86 -15.10 -4.91
CA VAL A 114 -3.86 -14.01 -4.92
C VAL A 114 -3.30 -13.87 -6.33
N ILE A 115 -3.35 -12.68 -6.91
CA ILE A 115 -2.87 -12.37 -8.25
C ILE A 115 -1.68 -11.43 -8.12
N ILE A 116 -0.53 -11.84 -8.66
CA ILE A 116 0.69 -11.04 -8.72
C ILE A 116 1.04 -10.85 -10.19
N CYS A 117 1.13 -9.61 -10.63
CA CYS A 117 1.53 -9.29 -12.00
C CYS A 117 3.01 -8.90 -12.00
N THR A 118 3.81 -9.58 -12.80
CA THR A 118 5.25 -9.34 -12.87
C THR A 118 5.73 -9.19 -14.32
N ARG A 119 6.92 -8.63 -14.47
CA ARG A 119 7.67 -8.59 -15.73
C ARG A 119 9.14 -8.39 -15.43
N ASP A 120 9.96 -9.41 -15.69
CA ASP A 120 11.42 -9.36 -15.60
C ASP A 120 11.93 -8.81 -14.23
N ARG A 121 11.23 -9.13 -13.14
CA ARG A 121 11.53 -8.72 -11.75
C ARG A 121 11.62 -9.92 -10.79
N THR A 122 12.22 -11.01 -11.27
CA THR A 122 12.23 -12.33 -10.62
C THR A 122 12.73 -12.32 -9.18
N SER A 123 13.74 -11.49 -8.86
CA SER A 123 14.27 -11.40 -7.49
C SER A 123 13.26 -10.83 -6.50
N LEU A 124 12.57 -9.75 -6.88
CA LEU A 124 11.53 -9.14 -6.05
C LEU A 124 10.34 -10.09 -5.93
N LEU A 125 9.93 -10.70 -7.05
CA LEU A 125 8.85 -11.69 -7.07
C LEU A 125 9.12 -12.85 -6.11
N ARG A 126 10.36 -13.34 -6.02
CA ARG A 126 10.72 -14.40 -5.06
C ARG A 126 10.41 -13.98 -3.62
N GLU A 127 10.89 -12.81 -3.19
CA GLU A 127 10.63 -12.28 -1.84
C GLU A 127 9.11 -12.20 -1.56
N ALA A 128 8.33 -11.68 -2.52
CA ALA A 128 6.88 -11.56 -2.40
C ALA A 128 6.19 -12.94 -2.31
N LEU A 129 6.58 -13.90 -3.16
CA LEU A 129 6.02 -15.25 -3.15
C LEU A 129 6.33 -15.99 -1.86
N GLU A 130 7.57 -15.91 -1.36
CA GLU A 130 7.95 -16.53 -0.09
C GLU A 130 7.08 -16.02 1.07
N ALA A 131 6.81 -14.71 1.12
CA ALA A 131 5.93 -14.12 2.13
C ALA A 131 4.47 -14.60 1.99
N ILE A 132 3.94 -14.68 0.77
CA ILE A 132 2.56 -15.12 0.53
C ILE A 132 2.39 -16.61 0.79
N LEU A 133 3.37 -17.44 0.45
CA LEU A 133 3.35 -18.89 0.69
C LEU A 133 3.40 -19.23 2.19
N ALA A 134 4.01 -18.37 3.00
CA ALA A 134 4.09 -18.51 4.45
C ALA A 134 2.78 -18.16 5.20
N LEU A 135 1.77 -17.64 4.51
CA LEU A 135 0.50 -17.27 5.13
C LEU A 135 -0.27 -18.49 5.66
N ASP A 136 -0.74 -18.37 6.90
CA ASP A 136 -1.65 -19.33 7.53
C ASP A 136 -3.12 -18.98 7.21
N TYR A 137 -3.49 -19.27 5.96
CA TYR A 137 -4.86 -19.16 5.48
C TYR A 137 -5.23 -20.44 4.72
N PRO A 138 -6.36 -21.12 5.04
CA PRO A 138 -6.60 -22.46 4.54
C PRO A 138 -7.08 -22.52 3.08
N ASN A 139 -7.73 -21.47 2.57
CA ASN A 139 -8.49 -21.51 1.32
C ASN A 139 -7.96 -20.50 0.30
N PHE A 140 -6.70 -20.62 -0.13
CA PHE A 140 -6.16 -19.75 -1.18
C PHE A 140 -5.27 -20.47 -2.20
N ASP A 141 -5.23 -19.88 -3.39
CA ASP A 141 -4.26 -20.19 -4.45
C ASP A 141 -3.60 -18.89 -4.95
N ILE A 142 -2.50 -19.02 -5.69
CA ILE A 142 -1.69 -17.91 -6.18
C ILE A 142 -1.54 -18.04 -7.69
N LEU A 143 -1.85 -16.95 -8.40
CA LEU A 143 -1.61 -16.80 -9.83
C LEU A 143 -0.53 -15.75 -10.06
N VAL A 144 0.62 -16.21 -10.56
CA VAL A 144 1.66 -15.33 -11.10
C VAL A 144 1.34 -15.07 -12.56
N ILE A 145 1.16 -13.80 -12.91
CA ILE A 145 0.90 -13.37 -14.28
C ILE A 145 2.18 -12.75 -14.84
N ASP A 146 2.84 -13.50 -15.71
CA ASP A 146 4.08 -13.09 -16.36
C ASP A 146 3.76 -12.28 -17.62
N ASN A 147 3.89 -10.96 -17.53
CA ASN A 147 3.34 -10.03 -18.51
C ASN A 147 4.39 -9.52 -19.50
N ALA A 148 4.32 -10.01 -20.73
CA ALA A 148 5.23 -9.63 -21.82
C ALA A 148 6.71 -9.69 -21.39
N ALA A 149 7.05 -10.74 -20.63
CA ALA A 149 8.41 -11.01 -20.17
C ALA A 149 9.36 -11.21 -21.34
N THR A 150 10.61 -10.84 -21.10
CA THR A 150 11.68 -10.95 -22.09
C THR A 150 12.68 -12.06 -21.74
N THR A 151 12.56 -12.63 -20.54
CA THR A 151 13.38 -13.74 -20.05
C THR A 151 12.51 -14.93 -19.61
N SER A 152 13.12 -16.10 -19.38
CA SER A 152 12.45 -17.28 -18.80
C SER A 152 12.48 -17.30 -17.27
N GLU A 153 13.08 -16.32 -16.61
CA GLU A 153 13.41 -16.40 -15.19
C GLU A 153 12.17 -16.54 -14.29
N THR A 154 11.05 -15.89 -14.63
CA THR A 154 9.78 -16.07 -13.92
C THR A 154 9.27 -17.51 -14.04
N TYR A 155 9.42 -18.11 -15.22
CA TYR A 155 9.04 -19.50 -15.46
C TYR A 155 9.90 -20.45 -14.64
N ASP A 156 11.22 -20.24 -14.63
CA ASP A 156 12.18 -21.06 -13.89
C ASP A 156 11.89 -20.98 -12.37
N LEU A 157 11.65 -19.77 -11.84
CA LEU A 157 11.29 -19.55 -10.44
C LEU A 157 10.02 -20.32 -10.02
N VAL A 158 8.93 -20.15 -10.77
CA VAL A 158 7.61 -20.69 -10.38
C VAL A 158 7.51 -22.19 -10.70
N GLY A 159 8.02 -22.62 -11.85
CA GLY A 159 7.90 -23.99 -12.35
C GLY A 159 8.94 -24.96 -11.78
N GLU A 160 10.16 -24.50 -11.53
CA GLU A 160 11.28 -25.37 -11.16
C GLU A 160 11.77 -25.17 -9.73
N GLU A 161 11.79 -23.93 -9.22
CA GLU A 161 12.41 -23.65 -7.93
C GLU A 161 11.46 -23.73 -6.73
N LEU A 162 10.31 -23.04 -6.75
CA LEU A 162 9.41 -22.98 -5.58
C LEU A 162 8.49 -24.20 -5.45
N GLN A 163 8.03 -24.76 -6.57
CA GLN A 163 7.23 -26.01 -6.66
C GLN A 163 6.13 -26.19 -5.59
N ASP A 164 5.31 -25.17 -5.33
CA ASP A 164 4.15 -25.27 -4.43
C ASP A 164 2.86 -25.53 -5.22
N HIS A 165 2.04 -26.50 -4.79
CA HIS A 165 0.75 -26.85 -5.38
C HIS A 165 -0.27 -25.69 -5.46
N ARG A 166 -0.10 -24.63 -4.66
CA ARG A 166 -0.95 -23.43 -4.67
C ARG A 166 -0.55 -22.46 -5.78
N LEU A 167 0.65 -22.56 -6.34
CA LEU A 167 1.16 -21.66 -7.37
C LEU A 167 0.75 -22.13 -8.77
N ALA A 168 0.32 -21.18 -9.59
CA ALA A 168 0.23 -21.36 -11.03
C ALA A 168 0.75 -20.12 -11.77
N LEU A 169 1.40 -20.38 -12.90
CA LEU A 169 1.94 -19.36 -13.79
C LEU A 169 1.04 -19.20 -15.01
N ILE A 170 0.73 -17.95 -15.37
CA ILE A 170 -0.02 -17.60 -16.57
C ILE A 170 0.81 -16.60 -17.37
N SER A 171 1.11 -16.93 -18.62
CA SER A 171 1.74 -16.00 -19.55
C SER A 171 0.69 -15.07 -20.17
N GLU A 172 0.91 -13.76 -20.10
CA GLU A 172 0.11 -12.74 -20.79
C GLU A 172 1.01 -11.99 -21.77
N PRO A 173 0.95 -12.30 -23.09
CA PRO A 173 1.89 -11.76 -24.07
C PRO A 173 1.66 -10.27 -24.39
N VAL A 174 0.47 -9.72 -24.11
CA VAL A 174 0.17 -8.32 -24.43
C VAL A 174 0.63 -7.43 -23.27
N PRO A 175 1.56 -6.48 -23.49
CA PRO A 175 2.06 -5.64 -22.42
C PRO A 175 0.97 -4.75 -21.82
N GLY A 176 0.97 -4.62 -20.50
CA GLY A 176 0.11 -3.71 -19.76
C GLY A 176 -0.41 -4.34 -18.47
N LEU A 177 -0.31 -3.62 -17.35
CA LEU A 177 -0.73 -4.11 -16.04
C LEU A 177 -2.23 -4.47 -16.01
N SER A 178 -3.07 -3.70 -16.69
CA SER A 178 -4.49 -4.03 -16.82
C SER A 178 -4.73 -5.31 -17.64
N GLN A 179 -3.89 -5.62 -18.63
CA GLN A 179 -3.95 -6.91 -19.35
C GLN A 179 -3.61 -8.05 -18.40
N ALA A 180 -2.52 -7.91 -17.66
CA ALA A 180 -2.08 -8.89 -16.68
C ALA A 180 -3.15 -9.13 -15.59
N ARG A 181 -3.70 -8.07 -14.99
CA ARG A 181 -4.77 -8.18 -13.99
C ARG A 181 -6.03 -8.82 -14.56
N ASN A 182 -6.40 -8.53 -15.81
CA ASN A 182 -7.51 -9.18 -16.49
C ASN A 182 -7.24 -10.65 -16.80
N ALA A 183 -6.01 -11.02 -17.14
CA ALA A 183 -5.61 -12.42 -17.30
C ALA A 183 -5.71 -13.17 -15.96
N GLY A 184 -5.24 -12.58 -14.87
CA GLY A 184 -5.42 -13.12 -13.53
C GLY A 184 -6.89 -13.27 -13.15
N LEU A 185 -7.71 -12.22 -13.37
CA LEU A 185 -9.14 -12.25 -13.06
C LEU A 185 -9.89 -13.37 -13.80
N ARG A 186 -9.55 -13.60 -15.08
CA ARG A 186 -10.15 -14.67 -15.91
C ARG A 186 -9.78 -16.06 -15.39
N ASN A 187 -8.54 -16.26 -14.97
CA ASN A 187 -8.02 -17.56 -14.53
C ASN A 187 -8.23 -17.84 -13.04
N ALA A 188 -8.54 -16.83 -12.24
CA ALA A 188 -8.81 -16.97 -10.82
C ALA A 188 -10.02 -17.86 -10.54
N ARG A 189 -9.93 -18.61 -9.43
CA ARG A 189 -10.98 -19.54 -9.00
C ARG A 189 -11.64 -19.13 -7.69
N GLY A 190 -10.94 -18.36 -6.85
CA GLY A 190 -11.49 -17.83 -5.61
C GLY A 190 -12.69 -16.92 -5.83
N ASP A 191 -13.63 -16.93 -4.88
CA ASP A 191 -14.75 -15.99 -4.84
C ASP A 191 -14.25 -14.55 -4.66
N ILE A 192 -13.13 -14.40 -3.97
CA ILE A 192 -12.38 -13.15 -3.83
C ILE A 192 -11.09 -13.25 -4.64
N VAL A 193 -10.71 -12.15 -5.29
CA VAL A 193 -9.39 -11.98 -5.93
C VAL A 193 -8.62 -10.89 -5.22
N ALA A 194 -7.46 -11.22 -4.66
CA ALA A 194 -6.56 -10.28 -4.00
C ALA A 194 -5.41 -9.91 -4.93
N PHE A 195 -5.20 -8.64 -5.19
CA PHE A 195 -4.12 -8.11 -6.02
C PHE A 195 -3.04 -7.50 -5.14
N THR A 196 -1.81 -7.87 -5.43
CA THR A 196 -0.62 -7.26 -4.83
C THR A 196 0.53 -7.22 -5.84
N ASP A 197 1.53 -6.39 -5.58
CA ASP A 197 2.67 -6.20 -6.48
C ASP A 197 3.78 -7.23 -6.22
N ASP A 198 4.76 -7.32 -7.12
CA ASP A 198 5.90 -8.24 -6.98
C ASP A 198 7.03 -7.67 -6.11
N ASP A 199 6.91 -6.45 -5.59
CA ASP A 199 7.92 -5.73 -4.81
C ASP A 199 7.47 -5.39 -3.38
N VAL A 200 6.66 -6.29 -2.82
CA VAL A 200 6.02 -6.14 -1.50
C VAL A 200 6.17 -7.37 -0.62
N ILE A 201 6.03 -7.17 0.70
CA ILE A 201 5.92 -8.25 1.70
C ILE A 201 4.57 -8.13 2.40
N VAL A 202 3.77 -9.18 2.35
CA VAL A 202 2.45 -9.23 3.02
C VAL A 202 2.61 -9.54 4.51
N ASP A 203 1.76 -8.98 5.36
CA ASP A 203 1.69 -9.36 6.78
C ASP A 203 1.01 -10.74 6.94
N ASN A 204 1.39 -11.49 7.98
CA ASN A 204 0.84 -12.82 8.25
C ASN A 204 -0.69 -12.85 8.39
N ALA A 205 -1.32 -11.75 8.81
CA ALA A 205 -2.77 -11.64 8.92
C ALA A 205 -3.47 -11.21 7.61
N TRP A 206 -2.73 -10.91 6.55
CA TRP A 206 -3.23 -10.19 5.36
C TRP A 206 -4.51 -10.77 4.76
N LEU A 207 -4.53 -12.06 4.38
CA LEU A 207 -5.72 -12.68 3.78
C LEU A 207 -6.90 -12.81 4.75
N ARG A 208 -6.63 -13.06 6.03
CA ARG A 208 -7.65 -13.13 7.08
C ARG A 208 -8.31 -11.77 7.31
N GLU A 209 -7.52 -10.70 7.24
CA GLU A 209 -8.01 -9.34 7.37
C GLU A 209 -8.73 -8.88 6.10
N ILE A 210 -8.30 -9.30 4.91
CA ILE A 210 -9.10 -9.13 3.68
C ILE A 210 -10.49 -9.77 3.85
N ALA A 211 -10.56 -11.03 4.28
CA ALA A 211 -11.83 -11.72 4.52
C ALA A 211 -12.70 -10.97 5.54
N THR A 212 -12.11 -10.54 6.65
CA THR A 212 -12.78 -9.71 7.66
C THR A 212 -13.31 -8.41 7.06
N GLY A 213 -12.57 -7.77 6.16
CA GLY A 213 -13.00 -6.56 5.44
C GLY A 213 -14.28 -6.76 4.63
N PHE A 214 -14.44 -7.91 3.96
CA PHE A 214 -15.66 -8.23 3.20
C PHE A 214 -16.88 -8.46 4.10
N GLU A 215 -16.69 -8.83 5.36
CA GLU A 215 -17.78 -8.99 6.33
C GLU A 215 -18.22 -7.67 6.99
N ARG A 216 -17.43 -6.59 6.88
CA ARG A 216 -17.71 -5.32 7.58
C ARG A 216 -18.90 -4.54 7.03
N ALA A 217 -19.28 -4.77 5.79
CA ALA A 217 -20.31 -3.97 5.13
C ALA A 217 -21.22 -4.86 4.27
N PRO A 218 -22.54 -4.61 4.26
CA PRO A 218 -23.42 -5.15 3.24
C PRO A 218 -22.91 -4.79 1.84
N HIS A 219 -22.99 -5.74 0.92
CA HIS A 219 -22.56 -5.56 -0.47
C HIS A 219 -21.09 -5.07 -0.60
N ALA A 220 -20.21 -5.45 0.33
CA ALA A 220 -18.77 -5.24 0.16
C ALA A 220 -18.31 -5.98 -1.10
N ALA A 221 -17.73 -5.24 -2.04
CA ALA A 221 -17.18 -5.81 -3.27
C ALA A 221 -15.73 -5.40 -3.51
N CYS A 222 -15.18 -4.52 -2.67
CA CYS A 222 -13.79 -4.15 -2.68
C CYS A 222 -13.28 -3.94 -1.25
N VAL A 223 -12.13 -4.53 -0.95
CA VAL A 223 -11.39 -4.29 0.29
C VAL A 223 -10.02 -3.74 -0.09
N THR A 224 -9.59 -2.66 0.52
CA THR A 224 -8.22 -2.14 0.42
C THR A 224 -7.54 -2.23 1.77
N GLY A 225 -6.21 -2.22 1.77
CA GLY A 225 -5.43 -2.35 2.98
C GLY A 225 -4.37 -1.27 3.16
N LEU A 226 -3.67 -1.32 4.29
CA LEU A 226 -2.58 -0.41 4.61
C LEU A 226 -1.35 -0.76 3.77
N VAL A 227 -0.67 0.24 3.21
CA VAL A 227 0.57 0.05 2.44
C VAL A 227 1.70 0.93 2.98
N PRO A 228 2.24 0.60 4.17
CA PRO A 228 3.37 1.34 4.72
C PRO A 228 4.68 1.04 3.99
N ALA A 229 5.64 1.96 4.10
CA ALA A 229 7.01 1.70 3.65
C ALA A 229 7.60 0.50 4.41
N GLY A 230 8.19 -0.46 3.70
CA GLY A 230 8.90 -1.57 4.33
C GLY A 230 10.35 -1.27 4.69
N GLU A 231 10.91 -0.19 4.11
CA GLU A 231 12.22 0.35 4.42
C GLU A 231 12.26 1.86 4.12
N VAL A 232 13.03 2.63 4.90
CA VAL A 232 13.32 4.04 4.60
C VAL A 232 14.81 4.28 4.81
N ARG A 233 15.60 4.06 3.76
CA ARG A 233 17.07 4.17 3.78
C ARG A 233 17.61 5.41 3.07
N SER A 234 16.85 5.94 2.11
CA SER A 234 17.23 7.14 1.36
C SER A 234 16.28 8.31 1.58
N ARG A 235 16.79 9.52 1.29
CA ARG A 235 15.98 10.75 1.37
C ARG A 235 14.80 10.75 0.38
N VAL A 236 14.93 10.06 -0.76
CA VAL A 236 13.84 9.89 -1.75
C VAL A 236 12.72 9.05 -1.16
N GLN A 237 13.06 7.92 -0.52
CA GLN A 237 12.08 7.07 0.14
C GLN A 237 11.39 7.81 1.29
N GLY A 238 12.15 8.55 2.10
CA GLY A 238 11.59 9.36 3.19
C GLY A 238 10.59 10.41 2.68
N TYR A 239 10.92 11.11 1.60
CA TYR A 239 9.97 12.05 0.97
C TYR A 239 8.70 11.35 0.46
N PHE A 240 8.83 10.16 -0.15
CA PHE A 240 7.69 9.43 -0.68
C PHE A 240 6.78 8.92 0.45
N ASP A 241 7.36 8.31 1.48
CA ASP A 241 6.68 7.84 2.68
C ASP A 241 5.90 8.96 3.39
N ASP A 242 6.50 10.16 3.53
CA ASP A 242 5.84 11.31 4.15
C ASP A 242 4.69 11.91 3.30
N ARG A 243 4.60 11.56 2.00
CA ARG A 243 3.65 12.16 1.05
C ARG A 243 2.40 11.30 0.83
N VAL A 244 2.52 9.98 0.96
CA VAL A 244 1.47 9.05 0.54
C VAL A 244 0.39 8.90 1.61
N SER A 245 -0.88 8.87 1.19
CA SER A 245 -2.02 8.80 2.12
C SER A 245 -2.49 7.37 2.44
N TRP A 246 -1.99 6.36 1.72
CA TRP A 246 -2.40 4.96 1.89
C TRP A 246 -1.73 4.26 3.09
N SER A 247 -0.85 4.97 3.81
CA SER A 247 -0.28 4.59 5.11
C SER A 247 -0.98 5.29 6.30
N ASP A 248 -1.90 6.23 6.04
CA ASP A 248 -2.50 7.08 7.09
C ASP A 248 -3.82 6.55 7.65
N CYS A 249 -4.52 5.69 6.91
CA CYS A 249 -5.83 5.21 7.32
C CYS A 249 -5.70 4.04 8.29
N LEU A 250 -5.56 4.35 9.58
CA LEU A 250 -5.35 3.37 10.66
C LEU A 250 -6.64 2.82 11.28
N ALA A 251 -7.80 3.32 10.87
CA ALA A 251 -9.11 2.85 11.31
C ALA A 251 -9.92 2.32 10.12
N PRO A 252 -10.75 1.28 10.31
CA PRO A 252 -11.62 0.79 9.25
C PRO A 252 -12.55 1.90 8.73
N LYS A 253 -12.71 1.99 7.41
CA LYS A 253 -13.64 2.92 6.76
C LYS A 253 -14.48 2.20 5.72
N ILE A 254 -15.73 2.61 5.59
CA ILE A 254 -16.66 2.08 4.59
C ILE A 254 -17.09 3.23 3.70
N TYR A 255 -16.98 3.03 2.38
CA TYR A 255 -17.37 3.99 1.36
C TYR A 255 -18.50 3.40 0.52
N SER A 256 -19.66 4.03 0.53
CA SER A 256 -20.83 3.61 -0.24
C SER A 256 -21.61 4.82 -0.76
N LEU A 257 -22.43 4.65 -1.79
CA LEU A 257 -23.34 5.72 -2.24
C LEU A 257 -24.52 5.94 -1.28
N SER A 258 -24.89 4.91 -0.50
CA SER A 258 -25.97 5.01 0.50
C SER A 258 -25.58 5.84 1.71
N ASP A 259 -24.29 5.89 2.05
CA ASP A 259 -23.74 6.68 3.14
C ASP A 259 -22.46 7.39 2.68
N PRO A 260 -22.59 8.48 1.90
CA PRO A 260 -21.44 9.17 1.34
C PRO A 260 -20.68 9.96 2.42
N PRO A 261 -19.34 9.89 2.46
CA PRO A 261 -18.51 10.60 3.45
C PRO A 261 -18.66 12.12 3.35
N ALA A 262 -18.94 12.77 4.49
CA ALA A 262 -19.17 14.21 4.56
C ALA A 262 -17.90 15.06 4.31
N ASP A 263 -16.73 14.51 4.66
CA ASP A 263 -15.42 15.17 4.57
C ASP A 263 -14.78 15.10 3.16
N LEU A 264 -15.34 14.28 2.26
CA LEU A 264 -14.86 14.10 0.89
C LEU A 264 -15.81 14.74 -0.14
N PRO A 265 -15.68 16.04 -0.46
CA PRO A 265 -16.62 16.75 -1.35
C PRO A 265 -16.61 16.23 -2.80
N LYS A 266 -15.55 15.53 -3.20
CA LYS A 266 -15.38 14.94 -4.54
C LYS A 266 -15.94 13.51 -4.62
N PHE A 267 -16.33 12.89 -3.52
CA PHE A 267 -16.72 11.47 -3.44
C PHE A 267 -17.77 11.06 -4.49
N PRO A 268 -17.56 10.02 -5.33
CA PRO A 268 -16.48 9.04 -5.27
C PRO A 268 -15.24 9.38 -6.12
N PHE A 269 -15.15 10.57 -6.71
CA PHE A 269 -14.02 11.00 -7.56
C PHE A 269 -12.82 11.52 -6.75
N CYS A 270 -12.49 10.85 -5.65
CA CYS A 270 -11.39 11.16 -4.73
C CYS A 270 -10.54 9.91 -4.45
N PRO A 271 -9.87 9.36 -5.47
CA PRO A 271 -9.35 8.00 -5.39
C PRO A 271 -8.23 7.79 -4.37
N GLY A 272 -7.44 8.83 -4.07
CA GLY A 272 -6.41 8.76 -3.02
C GLY A 272 -6.95 8.53 -1.60
N ALA A 273 -8.28 8.56 -1.40
CA ALA A 273 -8.91 8.27 -0.12
C ALA A 273 -9.24 6.78 0.09
N PHE A 274 -9.11 5.94 -0.95
CA PHE A 274 -9.63 4.58 -0.93
C PHE A 274 -8.54 3.51 -0.78
N GLY A 275 -7.33 3.73 -1.30
CA GLY A 275 -6.26 2.74 -1.28
C GLY A 275 -5.33 2.88 -2.48
N THR A 276 -4.60 1.82 -2.81
CA THR A 276 -3.62 1.77 -3.90
C THR A 276 -3.60 0.39 -4.56
N GLY A 277 -3.15 0.33 -5.81
CA GLY A 277 -3.05 -0.90 -6.61
C GLY A 277 -2.14 -2.00 -6.03
N ALA A 278 -1.31 -1.68 -5.03
CA ALA A 278 -0.42 -2.64 -4.37
C ALA A 278 -1.12 -3.53 -3.32
N ASN A 279 -2.32 -3.16 -2.86
CA ASN A 279 -3.02 -3.90 -1.79
C ASN A 279 -4.54 -3.67 -1.85
N PHE A 280 -5.21 -4.51 -2.64
CA PHE A 280 -6.66 -4.54 -2.67
C PHE A 280 -7.19 -5.91 -3.07
N ALA A 281 -8.44 -6.19 -2.71
CA ALA A 281 -9.16 -7.37 -3.11
C ALA A 281 -10.54 -6.99 -3.65
N LEU A 282 -11.08 -7.82 -4.54
CA LEU A 282 -12.40 -7.64 -5.13
C LEU A 282 -13.23 -8.90 -4.99
N ASP A 283 -14.55 -8.75 -4.86
CA ASP A 283 -15.47 -9.83 -5.20
C ASP A 283 -15.28 -10.13 -6.70
N ARG A 284 -14.92 -11.38 -7.01
CA ARG A 284 -14.54 -11.78 -8.37
C ARG A 284 -15.71 -11.59 -9.35
N ARG A 285 -16.94 -11.92 -8.93
CA ARG A 285 -18.13 -11.83 -9.79
C ARG A 285 -18.45 -10.37 -10.09
N VAL A 286 -18.34 -9.51 -9.08
CA VAL A 286 -18.51 -8.06 -9.26
C VAL A 286 -17.45 -7.52 -10.20
N ALA A 287 -16.16 -7.83 -10.01
CA ALA A 287 -15.08 -7.38 -10.88
C ALA A 287 -15.30 -7.79 -12.36
N ILE A 288 -15.75 -9.02 -12.60
CA ILE A 288 -16.12 -9.51 -13.94
C ILE A 288 -17.33 -8.75 -14.49
N SER A 289 -18.38 -8.55 -13.69
CA SER A 289 -19.60 -7.83 -14.11
C SER A 289 -19.33 -6.37 -14.47
N LEU A 290 -18.32 -5.76 -13.85
CA LEU A 290 -17.86 -4.41 -14.15
C LEU A 290 -17.01 -4.33 -15.44
N GLY A 291 -16.73 -5.48 -16.07
CA GLY A 291 -15.92 -5.59 -17.28
C GLY A 291 -14.41 -5.65 -17.04
N GLY A 292 -13.96 -5.96 -15.82
CA GLY A 292 -12.54 -6.02 -15.47
C GLY A 292 -11.85 -4.65 -15.44
N PHE A 293 -10.54 -4.64 -15.63
CA PHE A 293 -9.70 -3.45 -15.70
C PHE A 293 -9.67 -2.88 -17.12
N ASP A 294 -9.62 -1.55 -17.24
CA ASP A 294 -9.55 -0.89 -18.53
C ASP A 294 -8.15 -1.00 -19.11
N VAL A 295 -8.01 -1.73 -20.23
CA VAL A 295 -6.71 -2.00 -20.85
C VAL A 295 -6.04 -0.75 -21.44
N ALA A 296 -6.75 0.37 -21.55
CA ALA A 296 -6.16 1.66 -21.89
C ALA A 296 -5.49 2.37 -20.69
N LEU A 297 -5.74 1.88 -19.47
CA LEU A 297 -5.16 2.38 -18.22
C LEU A 297 -4.06 1.44 -17.72
N GLY A 298 -3.14 1.99 -16.93
CA GLY A 298 -2.14 1.23 -16.19
C GLY A 298 -0.73 1.25 -16.74
N VAL A 299 0.19 0.81 -15.89
CA VAL A 299 1.63 0.72 -16.19
C VAL A 299 1.85 -0.21 -17.40
N GLY A 300 2.79 0.15 -18.27
CA GLY A 300 3.04 -0.56 -19.53
C GLY A 300 2.24 -0.03 -20.72
N THR A 301 1.28 0.87 -20.50
CA THR A 301 0.57 1.63 -21.56
C THR A 301 1.05 3.08 -21.60
N ARG A 302 0.59 3.88 -22.57
CA ARG A 302 0.86 5.33 -22.64
C ARG A 302 0.28 6.11 -21.46
N THR A 303 -0.71 5.57 -20.74
CA THR A 303 -1.34 6.28 -19.61
C THR A 303 -0.56 6.11 -18.30
N GLY A 304 0.18 5.01 -18.16
CA GLY A 304 1.14 4.79 -17.08
C GLY A 304 0.54 4.57 -15.69
N GLY A 305 -0.79 4.51 -15.56
CA GLY A 305 -1.49 4.30 -14.29
C GLY A 305 -2.99 4.57 -14.41
N GLY A 306 -3.69 4.56 -13.28
CA GLY A 306 -5.09 4.96 -13.16
C GLY A 306 -6.12 3.83 -13.20
N GLU A 307 -5.68 2.59 -13.33
CA GLU A 307 -6.51 1.40 -13.46
C GLU A 307 -7.14 0.93 -12.13
N ASP A 308 -6.42 1.09 -11.02
CA ASP A 308 -6.87 0.80 -9.66
C ASP A 308 -7.94 1.81 -9.20
N ILE A 309 -7.63 3.10 -9.35
CA ILE A 309 -8.55 4.21 -9.03
C ILE A 309 -9.83 4.16 -9.87
N ASP A 310 -9.72 3.69 -11.11
CA ASP A 310 -10.87 3.42 -11.98
C ASP A 310 -11.75 2.31 -11.43
N MET A 311 -11.15 1.17 -11.05
CA MET A 311 -11.87 0.05 -10.48
C MET A 311 -12.59 0.44 -9.18
N PHE A 312 -11.89 1.09 -8.24
CA PHE A 312 -12.48 1.53 -6.97
C PHE A 312 -13.67 2.47 -7.20
N THR A 313 -13.53 3.42 -8.12
CA THR A 313 -14.61 4.36 -8.46
C THR A 313 -15.80 3.63 -9.07
N ARG A 314 -15.58 2.65 -9.95
CA ARG A 314 -16.67 1.87 -10.57
C ARG A 314 -17.41 0.98 -9.59
N VAL A 315 -16.71 0.34 -8.66
CA VAL A 315 -17.33 -0.44 -7.57
C VAL A 315 -18.33 0.43 -6.81
N ILE A 316 -17.91 1.61 -6.36
CA ILE A 316 -18.78 2.53 -5.61
C ILE A 316 -19.93 3.04 -6.50
N LEU A 317 -19.66 3.41 -7.76
CA LEU A 317 -20.68 3.95 -8.67
C LEU A 317 -21.78 2.95 -9.02
N GLU A 318 -21.49 1.65 -8.97
CA GLU A 318 -22.46 0.57 -9.15
C GLU A 318 -23.16 0.15 -7.84
N GLY A 319 -22.96 0.92 -6.77
CA GLY A 319 -23.73 0.79 -5.52
C GLY A 319 -23.15 -0.19 -4.51
N TYR A 320 -21.98 -0.77 -4.78
CA TYR A 320 -21.27 -1.62 -3.83
C TYR A 320 -20.49 -0.80 -2.79
N SER A 321 -20.14 -1.46 -1.69
CA SER A 321 -19.30 -0.89 -0.64
C SER A 321 -17.82 -1.18 -0.91
N LEU A 322 -16.98 -0.15 -0.74
CA LEU A 322 -15.52 -0.29 -0.62
C LEU A 322 -15.13 -0.15 0.85
N VAL A 323 -14.38 -1.11 1.37
CA VAL A 323 -13.94 -1.15 2.76
C VAL A 323 -12.43 -0.95 2.82
N VAL A 324 -11.97 0.03 3.60
CA VAL A 324 -10.56 0.14 3.98
C VAL A 324 -10.37 -0.68 5.25
N GLN A 325 -9.55 -1.73 5.18
CA GLN A 325 -9.21 -2.59 6.29
C GLN A 325 -7.73 -2.41 6.68
N PRO A 326 -7.42 -1.56 7.68
CA PRO A 326 -6.03 -1.19 8.02
C PRO A 326 -5.16 -2.38 8.43
N SER A 327 -5.76 -3.43 8.98
CA SER A 327 -5.05 -4.64 9.41
C SER A 327 -4.68 -5.58 8.25
N ALA A 328 -5.19 -5.36 7.04
CA ALA A 328 -4.70 -6.04 5.85
C ALA A 328 -3.45 -5.29 5.33
N ILE A 329 -2.28 -5.67 5.82
CA ILE A 329 -1.04 -4.89 5.63
C ILE A 329 -0.17 -5.50 4.53
N VAL A 330 0.38 -4.63 3.68
CA VAL A 330 1.40 -4.96 2.68
C VAL A 330 2.53 -3.94 2.79
N TRP A 331 3.73 -4.38 3.16
CA TRP A 331 4.93 -3.56 3.20
C TRP A 331 5.48 -3.35 1.81
N HIS A 332 5.71 -2.10 1.43
CA HIS A 332 6.13 -1.75 0.07
C HIS A 332 7.53 -1.14 0.03
N ARG A 333 8.35 -1.57 -0.92
CA ARG A 333 9.68 -0.98 -1.14
C ARG A 333 9.59 0.24 -2.05
N HIS A 334 9.75 1.44 -1.48
CA HIS A 334 9.75 2.65 -2.28
C HIS A 334 11.01 2.79 -3.13
N ARG A 335 10.85 3.44 -4.28
CA ARG A 335 11.94 3.86 -5.17
C ARG A 335 12.92 4.74 -4.39
N ASP A 336 14.21 4.48 -4.53
CA ASP A 336 15.27 5.18 -3.79
C ASP A 336 15.99 6.24 -4.63
N GLY A 337 15.81 6.21 -5.96
CA GLY A 337 16.41 7.12 -6.93
C GLY A 337 15.47 8.24 -7.37
N LEU A 338 16.01 9.45 -7.53
CA LEU A 338 15.25 10.63 -7.93
C LEU A 338 14.70 10.54 -9.36
N ASP A 339 15.42 9.88 -10.27
CA ASP A 339 14.96 9.69 -11.65
C ASP A 339 13.78 8.72 -11.72
N GLU A 340 13.82 7.65 -10.94
CA GLU A 340 12.69 6.72 -10.82
C GLU A 340 11.48 7.40 -10.20
N LEU A 341 11.69 8.22 -9.16
CA LEU A 341 10.63 9.05 -8.57
C LEU A 341 10.01 10.02 -9.59
N ARG A 342 10.82 10.64 -10.46
CA ARG A 342 10.31 11.52 -11.54
C ARG A 342 9.48 10.76 -12.55
N VAL A 343 9.90 9.55 -12.93
CA VAL A 343 9.13 8.67 -13.83
C VAL A 343 7.80 8.30 -13.19
N GLN A 344 7.80 7.91 -11.91
CA GLN A 344 6.59 7.58 -11.16
C GLN A 344 5.63 8.78 -11.05
N ALA A 345 6.15 9.95 -10.66
CA ALA A 345 5.37 11.18 -10.56
C ALA A 345 4.74 11.59 -11.91
N ARG A 346 5.51 11.48 -13.01
CA ARG A 346 4.98 11.69 -14.36
C ARG A 346 3.84 10.72 -14.67
N ASN A 347 4.02 9.43 -14.39
CA ASN A 347 3.02 8.39 -14.65
C ASN A 347 1.74 8.60 -13.83
N TYR A 348 1.85 8.96 -12.55
CA TYR A 348 0.69 9.34 -11.72
C TYR A 348 -0.08 10.52 -12.31
N GLY A 349 0.62 11.55 -12.77
CA GLY A 349 0.00 12.69 -13.45
C GLY A 349 -0.76 12.26 -14.71
N ILE A 350 -0.11 11.54 -15.63
CA ILE A 350 -0.74 11.07 -16.88
C ILE A 350 -1.95 10.17 -16.57
N GLY A 351 -1.78 9.20 -15.66
CA GLY A 351 -2.82 8.25 -15.26
C GLY A 351 -4.04 8.94 -14.68
N LEU A 352 -3.84 9.94 -13.81
CA LEU A 352 -4.92 10.77 -13.27
C LEU A 352 -5.69 11.49 -14.39
N GLY A 353 -4.97 12.11 -15.34
CA GLY A 353 -5.59 12.79 -16.49
C GLY A 353 -6.35 11.82 -17.41
N ALA A 354 -5.82 10.62 -17.62
CA ALA A 354 -6.44 9.56 -18.42
C ALA A 354 -7.74 9.05 -17.77
N TRP A 355 -7.70 8.75 -16.48
CA TRP A 355 -8.88 8.35 -15.71
C TRP A 355 -9.95 9.44 -15.69
N LEU A 356 -9.59 10.71 -15.43
CA LEU A 356 -10.54 11.82 -15.51
C LEU A 356 -11.18 11.94 -16.90
N THR A 357 -10.40 11.70 -17.96
CA THR A 357 -10.92 11.69 -19.34
C THR A 357 -11.96 10.58 -19.53
N LYS A 358 -11.67 9.36 -19.04
CA LYS A 358 -12.65 8.27 -19.05
C LYS A 358 -13.94 8.64 -18.32
N ILE A 359 -13.84 9.24 -17.13
CA ILE A 359 -14.99 9.71 -16.35
C ILE A 359 -15.82 10.74 -17.13
N LEU A 360 -15.17 11.65 -17.85
CA LEU A 360 -15.84 12.72 -18.61
C LEU A 360 -16.43 12.25 -19.95
N LEU A 361 -15.91 11.18 -20.55
CA LEU A 361 -16.43 10.62 -21.80
C LEU A 361 -17.75 9.86 -21.63
N ASN A 362 -18.07 9.40 -20.42
CA ASN A 362 -19.35 8.77 -20.13
C ASN A 362 -20.35 9.81 -19.56
N PRO A 363 -21.51 10.06 -20.22
CA PRO A 363 -22.45 11.10 -19.79
C PRO A 363 -22.98 10.94 -18.36
N ARG A 364 -23.16 9.70 -17.87
CA ARG A 364 -23.65 9.42 -16.50
C ARG A 364 -22.62 9.87 -15.48
N THR A 365 -21.37 9.45 -15.65
CA THR A 365 -20.28 9.79 -14.72
C THR A 365 -19.86 11.26 -14.83
N ALA A 366 -19.89 11.83 -16.04
CA ALA A 366 -19.60 13.25 -16.26
C ALA A 366 -20.59 14.16 -15.51
N ARG A 367 -21.90 13.88 -15.60
CA ARG A 367 -22.93 14.63 -14.86
C ARG A 367 -22.70 14.53 -13.35
N LEU A 368 -22.40 13.34 -12.84
CA LEU A 368 -22.12 13.11 -11.42
C LEU A 368 -20.87 13.87 -10.94
N ALA A 369 -19.80 13.88 -11.73
CA ALA A 369 -18.58 14.60 -11.41
C ALA A 369 -18.81 16.12 -11.42
N LEU A 370 -19.47 16.65 -12.45
CA LEU A 370 -19.76 18.08 -12.59
C LEU A 370 -20.71 18.61 -11.51
N ALA A 371 -21.68 17.80 -11.07
CA ALA A 371 -22.59 18.17 -9.99
C ALA A 371 -21.88 18.43 -8.65
N ARG A 372 -20.65 17.95 -8.48
CA ARG A 372 -19.85 18.11 -7.26
C ARG A 372 -18.93 19.32 -7.28
N THR A 373 -18.73 19.94 -8.45
CA THR A 373 -17.90 21.14 -8.62
C THR A 373 -18.24 22.27 -7.64
N PRO A 374 -19.52 22.61 -7.37
CA PRO A 374 -19.85 23.66 -6.40
C PRO A 374 -19.36 23.36 -4.98
N ARG A 375 -19.45 22.08 -4.53
CA ARG A 375 -18.96 21.66 -3.21
C ARG A 375 -17.44 21.76 -3.11
N VAL A 376 -16.74 21.44 -4.19
CA VAL A 376 -15.27 21.58 -4.28
C VAL A 376 -14.86 23.05 -4.18
N VAL A 377 -15.52 23.94 -4.94
CA VAL A 377 -15.26 25.38 -4.88
C VAL A 377 -15.54 25.92 -3.48
N TRP A 378 -16.65 25.50 -2.85
CA TRP A 378 -16.99 25.94 -1.51
C TRP A 378 -15.98 25.47 -0.45
N LYS A 379 -15.58 24.19 -0.45
CA LYS A 379 -14.54 23.69 0.46
C LYS A 379 -13.20 24.40 0.23
N PHE A 380 -12.80 24.58 -1.03
CA PHE A 380 -11.59 25.33 -1.36
C PHE A 380 -11.63 26.77 -0.81
N LEU A 381 -12.76 27.47 -0.91
CA LEU A 381 -12.91 28.80 -0.33
C LEU A 381 -12.82 28.79 1.20
N GLN A 382 -13.27 27.74 1.88
CA GLN A 382 -13.08 27.57 3.32
C GLN A 382 -11.62 27.32 3.68
N ASP A 383 -10.95 26.41 2.97
CA ASP A 383 -9.55 26.06 3.20
C ASP A 383 -8.63 27.27 2.96
N VAL A 384 -8.87 28.06 1.91
CA VAL A 384 -8.13 29.31 1.65
C VAL A 384 -8.34 30.33 2.77
N ARG A 385 -9.55 30.44 3.33
CA ARG A 385 -9.84 31.31 4.47
C ARG A 385 -9.15 30.83 5.76
N ALA A 386 -9.05 29.52 5.95
CA ALA A 386 -8.35 28.92 7.09
C ALA A 386 -6.81 29.08 6.96
N SER A 387 -6.25 28.80 5.79
CA SER A 387 -4.81 28.92 5.51
C SER A 387 -4.31 30.36 5.53
N ARG A 388 -5.12 31.35 5.12
CA ARG A 388 -4.78 32.79 5.28
C ARG A 388 -4.65 33.23 6.74
N ARG A 389 -5.31 32.56 7.69
CA ARG A 389 -5.11 32.79 9.13
C ARG A 389 -3.86 32.11 9.67
N ALA A 390 -3.37 31.07 8.98
CA ALA A 390 -2.20 30.30 9.40
C ALA A 390 -0.88 30.82 8.78
N SER A 391 -0.93 31.58 7.68
CA SER A 391 0.27 31.98 6.92
C SER A 391 0.90 33.33 7.34
N GLU A 392 0.56 33.89 8.50
CA GLU A 392 1.15 35.16 8.98
C GLU A 392 2.56 35.03 9.57
N GLY A 393 3.20 33.87 9.49
CA GLY A 393 4.60 33.76 9.83
C GLY A 393 5.21 32.48 9.32
N LEU A 394 5.89 32.52 8.18
CA LEU A 394 7.02 31.63 7.91
C LEU A 394 7.80 32.15 6.69
N ASN A 395 8.99 32.68 6.96
CA ASN A 395 10.01 32.94 5.94
C ASN A 395 10.97 31.74 5.99
N ARG A 396 11.16 31.01 4.89
CA ARG A 396 12.15 29.93 4.81
C ARG A 396 12.97 30.04 3.54
N THR A 397 14.28 29.97 3.74
CA THR A 397 15.30 29.78 2.70
C THR A 397 15.09 28.42 2.02
N VAL A 398 15.12 28.40 0.70
CA VAL A 398 14.86 27.21 -0.12
C VAL A 398 16.16 26.40 -0.25
N ASP A 399 16.17 25.17 0.24
CA ASP A 399 17.27 24.22 0.05
C ASP A 399 17.25 23.64 -1.38
N SER A 400 18.40 23.20 -1.89
CA SER A 400 18.53 22.58 -3.23
C SER A 400 17.68 21.30 -3.40
N TRP A 401 17.41 20.59 -2.30
CA TRP A 401 16.50 19.45 -2.26
C TRP A 401 15.04 19.86 -2.44
N ASP A 402 14.60 20.93 -1.77
CA ASP A 402 13.23 21.44 -1.88
C ASP A 402 12.94 21.90 -3.32
N GLU A 403 13.95 22.44 -4.01
CA GLU A 403 13.85 22.78 -5.43
C GLU A 403 13.64 21.52 -6.31
N GLN A 404 14.34 20.42 -6.01
CA GLN A 404 14.17 19.14 -6.72
C GLN A 404 12.79 18.55 -6.47
N LEU A 405 12.28 18.59 -5.23
CA LEU A 405 10.93 18.13 -4.90
C LEU A 405 9.86 18.98 -5.57
N ALA A 406 10.03 20.31 -5.59
CA ALA A 406 9.14 21.21 -6.31
C ALA A 406 9.10 20.88 -7.82
N LYS A 407 10.22 20.47 -8.41
CA LYS A 407 10.27 19.99 -9.80
C LYS A 407 9.50 18.69 -9.99
N VAL A 408 9.61 17.73 -9.07
CA VAL A 408 8.84 16.46 -9.10
C VAL A 408 7.33 16.74 -9.02
N LEU A 409 6.90 17.57 -8.06
CA LEU A 409 5.48 17.94 -7.91
C LEU A 409 4.94 18.67 -9.14
N ARG A 410 5.70 19.63 -9.68
CA ARG A 410 5.33 20.32 -10.93
C ARG A 410 5.22 19.35 -12.11
N LEU A 411 6.14 18.39 -12.21
CA LEU A 411 6.12 17.39 -13.27
C LEU A 411 4.85 16.55 -13.23
N GLU A 412 4.44 16.08 -12.05
CA GLU A 412 3.20 15.32 -11.86
C GLU A 412 1.97 16.13 -12.30
N VAL A 413 1.82 17.36 -11.77
CA VAL A 413 0.68 18.22 -12.08
C VAL A 413 0.60 18.55 -13.57
N LEU A 414 1.73 18.93 -14.19
CA LEU A 414 1.77 19.24 -15.62
C LEU A 414 1.48 18.01 -16.50
N SER A 415 1.82 16.82 -16.02
CA SER A 415 1.63 15.57 -16.76
C SER A 415 0.15 15.16 -16.88
N VAL A 416 -0.73 15.67 -16.01
CA VAL A 416 -2.19 15.48 -16.11
C VAL A 416 -2.74 15.90 -17.47
N ALA A 417 -2.23 16.99 -18.05
CA ALA A 417 -2.68 17.48 -19.35
C ALA A 417 -2.39 16.51 -20.52
N ARG A 418 -1.46 15.57 -20.35
CA ARG A 418 -1.15 14.54 -21.36
C ARG A 418 -2.08 13.33 -21.30
N GLY A 419 -2.74 13.13 -20.16
CA GLY A 419 -3.64 12.00 -19.92
C GLY A 419 -4.75 11.84 -20.97
N PRO A 420 -5.53 12.88 -21.32
CA PRO A 420 -6.62 12.75 -22.30
C PRO A 420 -6.17 12.24 -23.67
N PHE A 421 -5.08 12.81 -24.20
CA PHE A 421 -4.54 12.40 -25.50
C PHE A 421 -4.04 10.95 -25.45
N ASN A 422 -3.28 10.59 -24.42
CA ASN A 422 -2.75 9.23 -24.25
C ASN A 422 -3.87 8.19 -24.12
N TYR A 423 -4.92 8.49 -23.33
CA TYR A 423 -6.07 7.61 -23.16
C TYR A 423 -6.82 7.36 -24.47
N LEU A 424 -7.09 8.42 -25.25
CA LEU A 424 -7.77 8.30 -26.54
C LEU A 424 -6.93 7.55 -27.57
N LEU A 425 -5.61 7.71 -27.56
CA LEU A 425 -4.71 6.92 -28.41
C LEU A 425 -4.73 5.44 -28.04
N GLU A 426 -4.62 5.09 -26.76
CA GLU A 426 -4.68 3.69 -26.33
C GLU A 426 -5.99 3.00 -26.73
N ARG A 427 -7.12 3.70 -26.54
CA ARG A 427 -8.44 3.20 -26.97
C ARG A 427 -8.56 2.99 -28.47
N ARG A 428 -7.82 3.74 -29.29
CA ARG A 428 -7.77 3.55 -30.75
C ARG A 428 -6.85 2.41 -31.15
N SER A 429 -5.69 2.27 -30.48
CA SER A 429 -4.72 1.22 -30.75
C SER A 429 -5.18 -0.17 -30.30
N GLY A 430 -5.96 -0.27 -29.23
CA GLY A 430 -6.53 -1.53 -28.74
C GLY A 430 -7.87 -1.95 -29.37
N ALA A 431 -8.42 -1.16 -30.30
CA ALA A 431 -9.65 -1.47 -31.02
C ALA A 431 -9.41 -2.10 -32.41
N GLY A 432 -8.15 -2.47 -32.71
CA GLY A 432 -7.70 -3.04 -33.98
C GLY A 432 -7.41 -4.52 -33.93
#